data_AF-A0A928AX99-F1
#
_entry.id   AF-A0A928AX99-F1
#
_cell.length_a   1.000
_cell.length_b   1.000
_cell.length_c   1.000
_cell.angle_alpha   90.00
_cell.angle_beta   90.00
_cell.angle_gamma   90.00
#
_symmetry.space_group_name_H-M   'P 1'
#
loop_
_entity.id
_entity.type
_entity.pdbx_description
1 polymer ?
#
loop_
_entity_poly.entity_id
_entity_poly.type
_entity_poly.pdbx_seq_one_letter_code
_entity_poly.pdbx_strand_id
1 'polypeptide(L)'
;MKRKFNIKKLLRPLMGLGIGALIGVAFAASLFAVPVIREFLKGPMSDSGMLVFMLYWFGAMAIAVVAVFVQIILHEAGHLVAGLLSGYRVVSFRVFNLMVVRRDDGLHFGRFSIAGTGGQCLMEPREETLAEAGRMPYALYLAGGVAANVLLSVVAIAVLIVGNAGVLSSCVMVMLALSGTYLAITNGIPMHIGGVANDGDNIRTLGRDRRARQLLWVQLKVNALYTRGVMYRDMPDEWFEVETDADMSNYLYATVVAMHSSQAIERHDFEAAYEDLMRLHRASGLIELLRREADCELLLPAVMLRRPRWEVERLMSGEGEQYARLYAQYMLSRRVTLYVFERFVKRNAEAAAKEASALRKMAANYPSVGEARSSLEMLEYLEGLNDEDYAIN
;
A
#
# COMPACT_ATOMS: atom_id res chain seq x y z
N MET A 1 -26.32 -29.81 21.79
CA MET A 1 -25.37 -28.82 21.24
C MET A 1 -26.16 -27.64 20.65
N LYS A 2 -26.44 -26.57 21.43
CA LYS A 2 -27.16 -25.38 20.94
C LYS A 2 -26.16 -24.41 20.31
N ARG A 3 -26.15 -24.28 18.98
CA ARG A 3 -25.44 -23.21 18.26
C ARG A 3 -25.98 -21.86 18.76
N LYS A 4 -25.20 -21.11 19.54
CA LYS A 4 -25.54 -19.72 19.89
C LYS A 4 -25.59 -18.90 18.60
N PHE A 5 -26.80 -18.49 18.21
CA PHE A 5 -27.05 -17.62 17.05
C PHE A 5 -26.40 -16.25 17.32
N ASN A 6 -25.35 -15.92 16.56
CA ASN A 6 -24.57 -14.71 16.80
C ASN A 6 -25.18 -13.53 16.03
N ILE A 7 -26.13 -12.83 16.66
CA ILE A 7 -26.82 -11.63 16.15
C ILE A 7 -25.83 -10.58 15.57
N LYS A 8 -24.61 -10.48 16.12
CA LYS A 8 -23.58 -9.54 15.62
C LYS A 8 -23.09 -9.87 14.20
N LYS A 9 -23.18 -11.13 13.75
CA LYS A 9 -22.86 -11.53 12.36
C LYS A 9 -23.96 -11.16 11.35
N LEU A 10 -25.22 -11.05 11.79
CA LEU A 10 -26.35 -10.64 10.94
C LEU A 10 -26.48 -9.11 10.88
N LEU A 11 -26.19 -8.42 11.99
CA LEU A 11 -26.23 -6.96 12.08
C LEU A 11 -25.19 -6.25 11.21
N ARG A 12 -23.98 -6.81 11.04
CA ARG A 12 -22.93 -6.20 10.21
C ARG A 12 -23.32 -6.01 8.74
N PRO A 13 -23.84 -7.02 8.00
CA PRO A 13 -24.29 -6.82 6.62
C PRO A 13 -25.53 -5.92 6.54
N LEU A 14 -26.45 -5.98 7.49
CA LEU A 14 -27.62 -5.09 7.56
C LEU A 14 -27.23 -3.62 7.80
N MET A 15 -26.24 -3.36 8.66
CA MET A 15 -25.65 -2.03 8.85
C MET A 15 -24.92 -1.54 7.60
N GLY A 16 -24.18 -2.42 6.91
CA GLY A 16 -23.52 -2.11 5.64
C GLY A 16 -24.52 -1.74 4.54
N LEU A 17 -25.63 -2.47 4.43
CA LEU A 17 -26.74 -2.14 3.52
C LEU A 17 -27.41 -0.81 3.87
N GLY A 18 -27.63 -0.54 5.17
CA GLY A 18 -28.19 0.73 5.63
C GLY A 18 -27.31 1.94 5.31
N ILE A 19 -26.00 1.82 5.54
CA ILE A 19 -25.02 2.86 5.18
C ILE A 19 -24.96 3.05 3.67
N GLY A 20 -24.93 1.96 2.89
CA GLY A 20 -24.93 2.02 1.43
C GLY A 20 -26.18 2.71 0.86
N ALA A 21 -27.35 2.41 1.41
CA ALA A 21 -28.60 3.07 1.02
C ALA A 21 -28.60 4.56 1.37
N LEU A 22 -28.10 4.94 2.55
CA LEU A 22 -27.96 6.35 2.94
C LEU A 22 -27.02 7.12 2.01
N ILE A 23 -25.88 6.53 1.65
CA ILE A 23 -24.93 7.11 0.68
C ILE A 23 -25.61 7.28 -0.67
N GLY A 24 -26.36 6.27 -1.13
CA GLY A 24 -27.11 6.32 -2.38
C GLY A 24 -28.19 7.42 -2.41
N VAL A 25 -28.92 7.60 -1.31
CA VAL A 25 -29.92 8.68 -1.16
C VAL A 25 -29.26 10.04 -1.13
N ALA A 26 -28.17 10.21 -0.37
CA ALA A 26 -27.42 11.46 -0.31
C ALA A 26 -26.88 11.82 -1.70
N PHE A 27 -26.31 10.85 -2.41
CA PHE A 27 -25.81 11.00 -3.77
C PHE A 27 -26.90 11.46 -4.74
N ALA A 28 -28.05 10.79 -4.74
CA ALA A 28 -29.20 11.18 -5.56
C ALA A 28 -29.67 12.60 -5.20
N ALA A 29 -29.80 12.92 -3.91
CA ALA A 29 -30.20 14.25 -3.46
C ALA A 29 -29.25 15.34 -3.94
N SER A 30 -27.93 15.11 -3.92
CA SER A 30 -26.94 16.06 -4.45
C SER A 30 -27.03 16.27 -5.97
N LEU A 31 -27.34 15.23 -6.74
CA LEU A 31 -27.61 15.39 -8.19
C LEU A 31 -28.87 16.20 -8.43
N PHE A 32 -29.95 15.90 -7.71
CA PHE A 32 -31.20 16.65 -7.79
C PHE A 32 -31.08 18.08 -7.25
N ALA A 33 -30.12 18.39 -6.38
CA ALA A 33 -29.89 19.74 -5.87
C ALA A 33 -29.44 20.72 -6.96
N VAL A 34 -28.77 20.24 -8.01
CA VAL A 34 -28.28 21.06 -9.11
C VAL A 34 -29.38 21.25 -10.18
N PRO A 35 -29.87 22.48 -10.44
CA PRO A 35 -31.02 22.71 -11.31
C PRO A 35 -30.87 22.12 -12.72
N VAL A 36 -29.73 22.35 -13.38
CA VAL A 36 -29.48 21.86 -14.74
C VAL A 36 -29.43 20.32 -14.83
N ILE A 37 -28.93 19.64 -13.79
CA ILE A 37 -28.94 18.18 -13.71
C ILE A 37 -30.37 17.69 -13.45
N ARG A 38 -31.10 18.33 -12.54
CA ARG A 38 -32.50 18.00 -12.24
C ARG A 38 -33.38 18.07 -13.48
N GLU A 39 -33.26 19.13 -14.27
CA GLU A 39 -34.01 19.29 -15.53
C GLU A 39 -33.62 18.22 -16.54
N PHE A 40 -32.33 17.93 -16.69
CA PHE A 40 -31.85 16.86 -17.55
C PHE A 40 -32.39 15.47 -17.15
N LEU A 41 -32.40 15.16 -15.86
CA LEU A 41 -32.91 13.88 -15.33
C LEU A 41 -34.43 13.72 -15.53
N LYS A 42 -35.19 14.81 -15.46
CA LYS A 42 -36.67 14.80 -15.55
C LYS A 42 -37.22 14.83 -16.97
N GLY A 43 -36.42 15.23 -17.96
CA GLY A 43 -36.86 15.30 -19.35
C GLY A 43 -35.92 14.49 -20.25
N PRO A 44 -34.82 15.07 -20.75
CA PRO A 44 -33.94 14.43 -21.72
C PRO A 44 -33.54 12.99 -21.36
N MET A 45 -33.20 12.69 -20.10
CA MET A 45 -32.79 11.34 -19.71
C MET A 45 -33.95 10.36 -19.56
N SER A 46 -35.11 10.79 -19.04
CA SER A 46 -36.29 9.92 -18.87
C SER A 46 -37.01 9.65 -20.19
N ASP A 47 -36.99 10.61 -21.10
CA ASP A 47 -37.83 10.61 -22.30
C ASP A 47 -37.13 9.98 -23.51
N SER A 48 -35.81 9.77 -23.44
CA SER A 48 -34.99 9.25 -24.55
C SER A 48 -35.01 7.72 -24.72
N GLY A 49 -35.82 7.01 -23.93
CA GLY A 49 -35.90 5.54 -23.96
C GLY A 49 -34.71 4.84 -23.27
N MET A 50 -34.89 3.54 -23.00
CA MET A 50 -33.99 2.76 -22.12
C MET A 50 -32.52 2.75 -22.59
N LEU A 51 -32.26 2.61 -23.89
CA LEU A 51 -30.88 2.53 -24.41
C LEU A 51 -30.11 3.83 -24.14
N VAL A 52 -30.71 4.98 -24.43
CA VAL A 52 -30.08 6.29 -24.26
C VAL A 52 -29.93 6.61 -22.76
N PHE A 53 -30.93 6.24 -21.94
CA PHE A 53 -30.82 6.30 -20.49
C PHE A 53 -29.59 5.52 -19.98
N MET A 54 -29.40 4.28 -20.45
CA MET A 54 -28.23 3.47 -20.06
C MET A 54 -26.92 4.13 -20.49
N LEU A 55 -26.85 4.73 -21.68
CA LEU A 55 -25.66 5.47 -22.13
C LEU A 55 -25.33 6.65 -21.20
N TYR A 56 -26.32 7.45 -20.81
CA TYR A 56 -26.11 8.53 -19.85
C TYR A 56 -25.68 8.01 -18.48
N TRP A 57 -26.26 6.91 -18.02
CA TRP A 57 -25.88 6.27 -16.77
C TRP A 57 -24.43 5.77 -16.77
N PHE A 58 -24.02 5.05 -17.83
CA PHE A 58 -22.63 4.60 -17.99
C PHE A 58 -21.67 5.78 -18.11
N GLY A 59 -22.06 6.84 -18.82
CA GLY A 59 -21.29 8.09 -18.90
C GLY A 59 -21.09 8.73 -17.52
N ALA A 60 -22.15 8.83 -16.71
CA ALA A 60 -22.06 9.34 -15.35
C ALA A 60 -21.17 8.47 -14.45
N MET A 61 -21.24 7.14 -14.59
CA MET A 61 -20.37 6.22 -13.86
C MET A 61 -18.90 6.39 -14.26
N ALA A 62 -18.61 6.53 -15.55
CA ALA A 62 -17.26 6.80 -16.04
C ALA A 62 -16.71 8.13 -15.48
N ILE A 63 -17.54 9.19 -15.46
CA ILE A 63 -17.17 10.47 -14.84
C ILE A 63 -16.89 10.31 -13.35
N ALA A 64 -17.71 9.54 -12.62
CA ALA A 64 -17.49 9.29 -11.20
C ALA A 64 -16.15 8.58 -10.94
N VAL A 65 -15.81 7.57 -11.74
CA VAL A 65 -14.50 6.88 -11.67
C VAL A 65 -13.35 7.86 -11.93
N VAL A 66 -13.44 8.68 -12.98
CA VAL A 66 -12.43 9.70 -13.28
C VAL A 66 -12.32 10.73 -12.15
N ALA A 67 -13.44 11.16 -11.57
CA ALA A 67 -13.44 12.12 -10.46
C ALA A 67 -12.76 11.55 -9.20
N VAL A 68 -12.98 10.27 -8.88
CA VAL A 68 -12.25 9.59 -7.80
C VAL A 68 -10.75 9.57 -8.09
N PHE A 69 -10.34 9.28 -9.32
CA PHE A 69 -8.93 9.29 -9.69
C PHE A 69 -8.28 10.67 -9.56
N VAL A 70 -8.95 11.73 -10.03
CA VAL A 70 -8.47 13.10 -9.85
C VAL A 70 -8.30 13.43 -8.37
N GLN A 71 -9.27 13.05 -7.53
CA GLN A 71 -9.19 13.28 -6.09
C GLN A 71 -8.06 12.50 -5.42
N ILE A 72 -7.78 11.27 -5.83
CA ILE A 72 -6.62 10.50 -5.32
C ILE A 72 -5.31 11.17 -5.72
N ILE A 73 -5.17 11.58 -6.99
CA ILE A 73 -3.95 12.27 -7.45
C ILE A 73 -3.71 13.56 -6.67
N LEU A 74 -4.76 14.36 -6.47
CA LEU A 74 -4.64 15.60 -5.70
C LEU A 74 -4.45 15.36 -4.19
N HIS A 75 -4.97 14.27 -3.65
CA HIS A 75 -4.70 13.84 -2.28
C HIS A 75 -3.20 13.56 -2.09
N GLU A 76 -2.61 12.72 -2.95
CA GLU A 76 -1.16 12.46 -2.89
C GLU A 76 -0.35 13.75 -3.11
N ALA A 77 -0.79 14.63 -4.02
CA ALA A 77 -0.15 15.93 -4.24
C ALA A 77 -0.26 16.84 -3.00
N GLY A 78 -1.32 16.70 -2.21
CA GLY A 78 -1.48 17.37 -0.93
C GLY A 78 -0.41 16.96 0.07
N HIS A 79 -0.14 15.65 0.21
CA HIS A 79 0.98 15.17 1.02
C HIS A 79 2.32 15.71 0.54
N LEU A 80 2.53 15.71 -0.79
CA LEU A 80 3.75 16.25 -1.40
C LEU A 80 3.97 17.71 -1.03
N VAL A 81 2.98 18.58 -1.26
CA VAL A 81 3.08 20.01 -0.96
C VAL A 81 3.28 20.24 0.54
N ALA A 82 2.49 19.56 1.37
CA ALA A 82 2.55 19.71 2.82
C ALA A 82 3.86 19.17 3.43
N GLY A 83 4.41 18.08 2.86
CA GLY A 83 5.71 17.54 3.23
C GLY A 83 6.85 18.50 2.85
N LEU A 84 6.83 19.07 1.64
CA LEU A 84 7.80 20.09 1.23
C LEU A 84 7.77 21.30 2.16
N LEU A 85 6.58 21.78 2.53
CA LEU A 85 6.41 22.86 3.51
C LEU A 85 6.93 22.49 4.91
N SER A 86 6.89 21.20 5.25
CA SER A 86 7.43 20.66 6.50
C SER A 86 8.94 20.38 6.46
N GLY A 87 9.59 20.62 5.31
CA GLY A 87 11.03 20.42 5.11
C GLY A 87 11.43 19.01 4.68
N TYR A 88 10.47 18.16 4.28
CA TYR A 88 10.75 16.82 3.77
C TYR A 88 11.33 16.87 2.35
N ARG A 89 12.05 15.81 1.97
CA ARG A 89 12.56 15.60 0.61
C ARG A 89 11.71 14.56 -0.11
N VAL A 90 11.40 14.81 -1.38
CA VAL A 90 10.62 13.86 -2.19
C VAL A 90 11.44 12.60 -2.44
N VAL A 91 10.87 11.41 -2.17
CA VAL A 91 11.48 10.12 -2.52
C VAL A 91 10.74 9.52 -3.70
N SER A 92 9.43 9.33 -3.57
CA SER A 92 8.62 8.78 -4.65
C SER A 92 7.19 9.30 -4.66
N PHE A 93 6.59 9.32 -5.84
CA PHE A 93 5.21 9.65 -6.08
C PHE A 93 4.61 8.63 -7.03
N ARG A 94 3.55 7.94 -6.60
CA ARG A 94 2.91 6.88 -7.36
C ARG A 94 1.41 7.13 -7.48
N VAL A 95 0.89 6.82 -8.67
CA VAL A 95 -0.54 6.74 -8.95
C VAL A 95 -0.78 5.41 -9.66
N PHE A 96 -1.62 4.55 -9.08
CA PHE A 96 -1.76 3.15 -9.51
C PHE A 96 -0.43 2.40 -9.60
N ASN A 97 -0.04 2.00 -10.81
CA ASN A 97 1.20 1.32 -11.09
C ASN A 97 2.29 2.25 -11.62
N LEU A 98 2.00 3.52 -11.93
CA LEU A 98 2.98 4.47 -12.45
C LEU A 98 3.66 5.18 -11.28
N MET A 99 4.97 5.05 -11.18
CA MET A 99 5.77 5.62 -10.11
C MET A 99 6.85 6.52 -10.68
N VAL A 100 7.02 7.68 -10.05
CA VAL A 100 8.17 8.56 -10.22
C VAL A 100 9.00 8.48 -8.96
N VAL A 101 10.29 8.21 -9.10
CA VAL A 101 11.25 8.13 -7.99
C VAL A 101 12.32 9.19 -8.18
N ARG A 102 12.68 9.89 -7.10
CA ARG A 102 13.81 10.80 -7.08
C ARG A 102 15.05 10.08 -6.55
N ARG A 103 16.08 10.03 -7.39
CA ARG A 103 17.43 9.53 -7.09
C ARG A 103 18.42 10.68 -7.17
N ASP A 104 19.68 10.40 -6.84
CA ASP A 104 20.75 11.41 -6.85
C ASP A 104 21.04 11.95 -8.26
N ASP A 105 20.79 11.15 -9.30
CA ASP A 105 20.95 11.50 -10.71
C ASP A 105 19.68 12.08 -11.37
N GLY A 106 18.55 12.18 -10.64
CA GLY A 106 17.34 12.85 -11.12
C GLY A 106 16.04 12.08 -10.87
N LEU A 107 15.04 12.35 -11.71
CA LEU A 107 13.72 11.70 -11.66
C LEU A 107 13.68 10.49 -12.59
N HIS A 108 13.28 9.34 -12.05
CA HIS A 108 13.16 8.08 -12.77
C HIS A 108 11.71 7.61 -12.78
N PHE A 109 11.27 7.15 -13.95
CA PHE A 109 9.93 6.61 -14.14
C PHE A 109 9.99 5.09 -14.12
N GLY A 110 9.05 4.48 -13.40
CA GLY A 110 8.96 3.03 -13.31
C GLY A 110 7.54 2.56 -13.09
N ARG A 111 7.39 1.24 -12.99
CA ARG A 111 6.12 0.60 -12.68
C ARG A 111 6.23 -0.21 -11.41
N PHE A 112 5.36 0.09 -10.45
CA PHE A 112 5.28 -0.61 -9.17
C PHE A 112 3.85 -0.51 -8.64
N SER A 113 3.28 -1.60 -8.14
CA SER A 113 1.90 -1.62 -7.64
C SER A 113 1.84 -2.27 -6.27
N ILE A 114 1.19 -1.59 -5.33
CA ILE A 114 0.89 -2.14 -4.00
C ILE A 114 -0.62 -2.36 -3.91
N ALA A 115 -1.03 -3.58 -3.59
CA ALA A 115 -2.45 -3.86 -3.43
C ALA A 115 -3.07 -3.05 -2.29
N GLY A 116 -4.30 -2.59 -2.52
CA GLY A 116 -5.03 -1.77 -1.56
C GLY A 116 -4.67 -0.29 -1.56
N THR A 117 -3.81 0.19 -2.47
CA THR A 117 -3.43 1.61 -2.56
C THR A 117 -3.78 2.21 -3.93
N GLY A 118 -4.45 3.37 -3.95
CA GLY A 118 -4.77 4.10 -5.18
C GLY A 118 -3.63 5.02 -5.63
N GLY A 119 -2.85 5.51 -4.68
CA GLY A 119 -1.66 6.33 -4.86
C GLY A 119 -0.73 6.16 -3.66
N GLN A 120 0.43 6.80 -3.74
CA GLN A 120 1.38 6.86 -2.64
C GLN A 120 2.40 7.96 -2.87
N CYS A 121 2.47 8.91 -1.94
CA CYS A 121 3.57 9.86 -1.80
C CYS A 121 4.46 9.45 -0.62
N LEU A 122 5.70 9.06 -0.90
CA LEU A 122 6.70 8.85 0.15
C LEU A 122 7.74 9.96 0.11
N MET A 123 8.01 10.49 1.29
CA MET A 123 8.96 11.57 1.50
C MET A 123 9.87 11.26 2.67
N GLU A 124 11.09 11.75 2.57
CA GLU A 124 12.13 11.60 3.57
C GLU A 124 12.07 12.76 4.58
N PRO A 125 11.95 12.49 5.88
CA PRO A 125 12.06 13.51 6.91
C PRO A 125 13.48 14.07 7.02
N ARG A 126 13.61 15.32 7.47
CA ARG A 126 14.91 16.02 7.59
C ARG A 126 15.74 15.57 8.79
N GLU A 127 15.09 15.03 9.82
CA GLU A 127 15.77 14.56 11.03
C GLU A 127 16.68 13.40 10.66
N GLU A 128 17.95 13.43 11.08
CA GLU A 128 18.97 12.47 10.61
C GLU A 128 19.21 11.35 11.62
N THR A 129 18.76 11.51 12.86
CA THR A 129 18.96 10.52 13.93
C THR A 129 17.65 10.05 14.57
N LEU A 130 17.66 8.82 15.11
CA LEU A 130 16.52 8.25 15.84
C LEU A 130 16.15 9.05 17.10
N ALA A 131 17.13 9.71 17.71
CA ALA A 131 16.92 10.59 18.86
C ALA A 131 16.07 11.83 18.49
N GLU A 132 16.32 12.39 17.31
CA GLU A 132 15.59 13.55 16.76
C GLU A 132 14.22 13.18 16.20
N ALA A 133 14.04 11.94 15.74
CA ALA A 133 12.82 11.45 15.11
C ALA A 133 11.53 11.69 15.91
N GLY A 134 11.62 11.73 17.26
CA GLY A 134 10.47 12.09 18.10
C GLY A 134 9.92 13.51 17.87
N ARG A 135 10.70 14.40 17.25
CA ARG A 135 10.34 15.79 16.89
C ARG A 135 9.97 15.95 15.41
N MET A 136 9.98 14.87 14.64
CA MET A 136 9.65 14.86 13.22
C MET A 136 8.28 15.53 12.97
N PRO A 137 8.18 16.51 12.05
CA PRO A 137 6.92 17.19 11.77
C PRO A 137 5.98 16.30 10.94
N TYR A 138 5.08 15.57 11.60
CA TYR A 138 4.19 14.60 10.95
C TYR A 138 2.80 15.15 10.58
N ALA A 139 2.28 16.11 11.35
CA ALA A 139 0.87 16.47 11.29
C ALA A 139 0.48 17.15 9.96
N LEU A 140 1.27 18.12 9.51
CA LEU A 140 1.01 18.83 8.26
C LEU A 140 1.19 17.90 7.06
N TYR A 141 2.27 17.10 7.04
CA TYR A 141 2.52 16.10 6.01
C TYR A 141 1.33 15.13 5.82
N LEU A 142 0.82 14.53 6.90
CA LEU A 142 -0.31 13.61 6.84
C LEU A 142 -1.66 14.31 6.59
N ALA A 143 -1.85 15.53 7.10
CA ALA A 143 -3.10 16.28 6.85
C ALA A 143 -3.19 16.84 5.42
N GLY A 144 -2.06 16.92 4.70
CA GLY A 144 -1.96 17.51 3.37
C GLY A 144 -2.94 16.91 2.36
N GLY A 145 -3.03 15.57 2.30
CA GLY A 145 -3.94 14.90 1.37
C GLY A 145 -5.41 15.17 1.69
N VAL A 146 -5.79 15.06 2.97
CA VAL A 146 -7.15 15.40 3.43
C VAL A 146 -7.50 16.86 3.10
N ALA A 147 -6.58 17.79 3.35
CA ALA A 147 -6.78 19.20 3.04
C ALA A 147 -6.98 19.45 1.54
N ALA A 148 -6.23 18.75 0.68
CA ALA A 148 -6.38 18.86 -0.77
C ALA A 148 -7.75 18.34 -1.25
N ASN A 149 -8.25 17.23 -0.69
CA ASN A 149 -9.60 16.76 -1.01
C ASN A 149 -10.68 17.75 -0.60
N VAL A 150 -10.59 18.31 0.63
CA VAL A 150 -11.53 19.32 1.12
C VAL A 150 -11.51 20.55 0.20
N LEU A 151 -10.31 21.05 -0.13
CA LEU A 151 -10.15 22.20 -1.00
C LEU A 151 -10.80 21.97 -2.37
N LEU A 152 -10.51 20.85 -3.03
CA LEU A 152 -11.09 20.56 -4.34
C LEU A 152 -12.61 20.41 -4.27
N SER A 153 -13.14 19.78 -3.22
CA SER A 153 -14.59 19.68 -3.02
C SER A 153 -15.25 21.05 -2.85
N VAL A 154 -14.66 21.93 -2.06
CA VAL A 154 -15.14 23.29 -1.84
C VAL A 154 -15.11 24.09 -3.14
N VAL A 155 -14.03 23.98 -3.93
CA VAL A 155 -13.93 24.63 -5.23
C VAL A 155 -15.00 24.12 -6.20
N ALA A 156 -15.21 22.80 -6.27
CA ALA A 156 -16.24 22.21 -7.13
C ALA A 156 -17.66 22.69 -6.74
N ILE A 157 -17.96 22.79 -5.45
CA ILE A 157 -19.23 23.34 -4.95
C ILE A 157 -19.35 24.83 -5.29
N ALA A 158 -18.29 25.62 -5.12
CA ALA A 158 -18.30 27.04 -5.45
C ALA A 158 -18.58 27.27 -6.95
N VAL A 159 -17.99 26.46 -7.83
CA VAL A 159 -18.26 26.48 -9.28
C VAL A 159 -19.73 26.16 -9.59
N LEU A 160 -20.33 25.20 -8.88
CA LEU A 160 -21.75 24.89 -9.03
C LEU A 160 -22.67 26.05 -8.59
N ILE A 161 -22.27 26.82 -7.56
CA ILE A 161 -23.04 27.96 -7.03
C ILE A 161 -22.95 29.18 -7.93
N VAL A 162 -21.75 29.54 -8.40
CA VAL A 162 -21.51 30.75 -9.23
C VAL A 162 -22.14 30.61 -10.63
N GLY A 163 -22.39 29.38 -11.07
CA GLY A 163 -22.99 29.07 -12.35
C GLY A 163 -22.02 28.27 -13.20
N ASN A 164 -22.52 27.14 -13.73
CA ASN A 164 -21.74 26.21 -14.54
C ASN A 164 -22.40 26.05 -15.92
N ALA A 165 -21.58 25.89 -16.96
CA ALA A 165 -21.99 26.08 -18.35
C ALA A 165 -22.88 24.98 -18.96
N GLY A 166 -23.09 23.83 -18.30
CA GLY A 166 -23.95 22.76 -18.82
C GLY A 166 -24.08 21.52 -17.93
N VAL A 167 -24.87 20.54 -18.40
CA VAL A 167 -25.15 19.28 -17.68
C VAL A 167 -23.86 18.50 -17.41
N LEU A 168 -23.02 18.31 -18.44
CA LEU A 168 -21.79 17.53 -18.33
C LEU A 168 -20.83 18.12 -17.29
N SER A 169 -20.55 19.42 -17.39
CA SER A 169 -19.66 20.09 -16.43
C SER A 169 -20.25 20.08 -15.02
N SER A 170 -21.57 20.19 -14.88
CA SER A 170 -22.25 20.09 -13.59
C SER A 170 -22.12 18.68 -13.00
N CYS A 171 -22.30 17.63 -13.81
CA CYS A 171 -22.07 16.25 -13.40
C CYS A 171 -20.64 16.05 -12.91
N VAL A 172 -19.63 16.54 -13.65
CA VAL A 172 -18.22 16.47 -13.24
C VAL A 172 -17.99 17.14 -11.89
N MET A 173 -18.50 18.36 -11.69
CA MET A 173 -18.32 19.08 -10.42
C MET A 173 -19.02 18.38 -9.25
N VAL A 174 -20.23 17.84 -9.46
CA VAL A 174 -20.91 17.06 -8.41
C VAL A 174 -20.11 15.82 -8.07
N MET A 175 -19.59 15.08 -9.07
CA MET A 175 -18.78 13.89 -8.79
C MET A 175 -17.49 14.23 -8.07
N LEU A 176 -16.79 15.32 -8.43
CA LEU A 176 -15.59 15.78 -7.73
C LEU A 176 -15.89 16.19 -6.28
N ALA A 177 -16.99 16.92 -6.04
CA ALA A 177 -17.38 17.33 -4.71
C ALA A 177 -17.74 16.14 -3.82
N LEU A 178 -18.49 15.17 -4.33
CA LEU A 178 -18.91 14.00 -3.56
C LEU A 178 -17.74 13.06 -3.29
N SER A 179 -16.92 12.74 -4.30
CA SER A 179 -15.77 11.85 -4.11
C SER A 179 -14.70 12.46 -3.21
N GLY A 180 -14.43 13.76 -3.34
CA GLY A 180 -13.48 14.46 -2.48
C GLY A 180 -13.97 14.55 -1.04
N THR A 181 -15.25 14.86 -0.83
CA THR A 181 -15.82 14.89 0.53
C THR A 181 -15.77 13.50 1.16
N TYR A 182 -16.10 12.45 0.39
CA TYR A 182 -15.97 11.08 0.84
C TYR A 182 -14.53 10.75 1.25
N LEU A 183 -13.54 11.01 0.40
CA LEU A 183 -12.12 10.74 0.69
C LEU A 183 -11.58 11.57 1.86
N ALA A 184 -12.00 12.83 1.99
CA ALA A 184 -11.63 13.68 3.12
C ALA A 184 -12.16 13.13 4.44
N ILE A 185 -13.42 12.66 4.46
CA ILE A 185 -14.01 12.04 5.65
C ILE A 185 -13.31 10.71 5.96
N THR A 186 -13.10 9.86 4.94
CA THR A 186 -12.57 8.52 5.17
C THR A 186 -11.08 8.49 5.47
N ASN A 187 -10.31 9.51 5.09
CA ASN A 187 -8.90 9.64 5.50
C ASN A 187 -8.70 10.56 6.71
N GLY A 188 -9.56 11.57 6.89
CA GLY A 188 -9.43 12.54 7.99
C GLY A 188 -9.96 12.05 9.33
N ILE A 189 -11.00 11.22 9.35
CA ILE A 189 -11.51 10.62 10.59
C ILE A 189 -10.63 9.41 10.94
N PRO A 190 -10.05 9.33 12.16
CA PRO A 190 -9.21 8.19 12.56
C PRO A 190 -9.94 6.85 12.43
N MET A 191 -9.52 6.02 11.49
CA MET A 191 -10.11 4.72 11.21
C MET A 191 -9.04 3.70 10.81
N HIS A 192 -9.34 2.43 11.08
CA HIS A 192 -8.57 1.29 10.58
C HIS A 192 -9.38 0.60 9.49
N ILE A 193 -8.96 0.73 8.23
CA ILE A 193 -9.65 0.14 7.08
C ILE A 193 -8.84 -1.08 6.64
N GLY A 194 -9.39 -2.29 6.81
CA GLY A 194 -8.66 -3.53 6.51
C GLY A 194 -7.42 -3.75 7.38
N GLY A 195 -7.36 -3.11 8.55
CA GLY A 195 -6.21 -3.13 9.47
C GLY A 195 -5.17 -2.04 9.18
N VAL A 196 -5.25 -1.35 8.05
CA VAL A 196 -4.35 -0.23 7.70
C VAL A 196 -4.88 1.06 8.32
N ALA A 197 -3.99 1.81 9.00
CA ALA A 197 -4.29 3.12 9.53
C ALA A 197 -4.36 4.16 8.41
N ASN A 198 -5.41 4.97 8.40
CA ASN A 198 -5.49 6.13 7.51
C ASN A 198 -4.74 7.34 8.08
N ASP A 199 -4.68 8.44 7.32
CA ASP A 199 -3.94 9.65 7.72
C ASP A 199 -4.36 10.19 9.08
N GLY A 200 -5.67 10.28 9.33
CA GLY A 200 -6.23 10.77 10.59
C GLY A 200 -5.83 9.88 11.77
N ASP A 201 -5.82 8.57 11.58
CA ASP A 201 -5.37 7.63 12.61
C ASP A 201 -3.87 7.76 12.87
N ASN A 202 -3.06 7.86 11.82
CA ASN A 202 -1.63 8.12 11.94
C ASN A 202 -1.36 9.44 12.67
N ILE A 203 -2.03 10.54 12.33
CA ILE A 203 -1.89 11.82 13.06
C ILE A 203 -2.21 11.64 14.55
N ARG A 204 -3.30 10.94 14.87
CA ARG A 204 -3.71 10.68 16.25
C ARG A 204 -2.69 9.83 17.01
N THR A 205 -2.22 8.76 16.41
CA THR A 205 -1.27 7.80 17.01
C THR A 205 0.08 8.46 17.25
N LEU A 206 0.64 9.11 16.23
CA LEU A 206 1.92 9.82 16.30
C LEU A 206 1.89 10.97 17.32
N GLY A 207 0.76 11.66 17.46
CA GLY A 207 0.62 12.73 18.45
C GLY A 207 0.62 12.24 19.90
N ARG A 208 0.20 11.01 20.15
CA ARG A 208 0.14 10.42 21.50
C ARG A 208 1.40 9.67 21.87
N ASP A 209 2.05 9.05 20.89
CA ASP A 209 3.18 8.17 21.13
C ASP A 209 4.45 8.64 20.39
N ARG A 210 5.50 8.89 21.17
CA ARG A 210 6.82 9.26 20.63
C ARG A 210 7.48 8.07 19.94
N ARG A 211 7.25 6.84 20.42
CA ARG A 211 7.82 5.63 19.81
C ARG A 211 7.22 5.38 18.44
N ALA A 212 5.90 5.49 18.29
CA ALA A 212 5.23 5.47 16.99
C ALA A 212 5.84 6.48 15.98
N ARG A 213 6.18 7.70 16.43
CA ARG A 213 6.90 8.69 15.60
C ARG A 213 8.27 8.21 15.14
N GLN A 214 9.03 7.62 16.06
CA GLN A 214 10.34 7.05 15.73
C GLN A 214 10.23 5.90 14.74
N LEU A 215 9.26 5.00 14.92
CA LEU A 215 9.04 3.87 14.01
C LEU A 215 8.62 4.33 12.61
N LEU A 216 7.71 5.31 12.50
CA LEU A 216 7.37 5.87 11.18
C LEU A 216 8.57 6.57 10.54
N TRP A 217 9.35 7.32 11.32
CA TRP A 217 10.57 7.95 10.83
C TRP A 217 11.56 6.91 10.28
N VAL A 218 11.79 5.80 10.99
CA VAL A 218 12.63 4.68 10.51
C VAL A 218 12.10 4.20 9.17
N GLN A 219 10.80 3.92 9.05
CA GLN A 219 10.24 3.40 7.81
C GLN A 219 10.45 4.35 6.63
N LEU A 220 10.27 5.67 6.84
CA LEU A 220 10.49 6.67 5.80
C LEU A 220 11.97 6.84 5.44
N LYS A 221 12.87 6.81 6.44
CA LYS A 221 14.32 6.90 6.22
C LYS A 221 14.89 5.67 5.51
N VAL A 222 14.53 4.48 5.99
CA VAL A 222 14.89 3.21 5.37
C VAL A 222 14.39 3.18 3.92
N ASN A 223 13.13 3.56 3.67
CA ASN A 223 12.61 3.64 2.30
C ASN A 223 13.43 4.60 1.42
N ALA A 224 13.76 5.79 1.91
CA ALA A 224 14.55 6.77 1.16
C ALA A 224 15.95 6.25 0.83
N LEU A 225 16.64 5.67 1.81
CA LEU A 225 18.00 5.14 1.68
C LEU A 225 18.04 3.91 0.78
N TYR A 226 17.12 2.97 0.98
CA TYR A 226 17.01 1.76 0.17
C TYR A 226 16.68 2.09 -1.29
N THR A 227 15.80 3.06 -1.51
CA THR A 227 15.50 3.57 -2.86
C THR A 227 16.74 4.12 -3.57
N ARG A 228 17.63 4.79 -2.82
CA ARG A 228 18.92 5.32 -3.31
C ARG A 228 20.04 4.27 -3.41
N GLY A 229 19.82 3.04 -2.96
CA GLY A 229 20.80 1.96 -3.08
C GLY A 229 21.64 1.69 -1.84
N VAL A 230 21.32 2.31 -0.70
CA VAL A 230 21.92 1.96 0.60
C VAL A 230 21.25 0.69 1.12
N MET A 231 22.04 -0.32 1.43
CA MET A 231 21.56 -1.64 1.85
C MET A 231 21.08 -1.60 3.31
N TYR A 232 20.13 -2.46 3.69
CA TYR A 232 19.69 -2.58 5.09
C TYR A 232 20.85 -2.91 6.02
N ARG A 233 21.77 -3.79 5.59
CA ARG A 233 22.94 -4.20 6.40
C ARG A 233 23.87 -3.04 6.77
N ASP A 234 23.84 -1.95 5.98
CA ASP A 234 24.68 -0.76 6.16
C ASP A 234 23.97 0.34 6.98
N MET A 235 22.70 0.15 7.34
CA MET A 235 21.93 1.09 8.18
C MET A 235 22.15 0.79 9.68
N PRO A 236 22.01 1.78 10.58
CA PRO A 236 22.21 1.58 12.01
C PRO A 236 21.28 0.53 12.62
N ASP A 237 21.83 -0.41 13.39
CA ASP A 237 21.06 -1.50 14.01
C ASP A 237 19.95 -0.98 14.95
N GLU A 238 20.20 0.11 15.68
CA GLU A 238 19.23 0.77 16.57
C GLU A 238 17.91 1.16 15.87
N TRP A 239 17.90 1.30 14.53
CA TRP A 239 16.69 1.61 13.78
C TRP A 239 15.73 0.43 13.71
N PHE A 240 16.26 -0.80 13.78
CA PHE A 240 15.50 -2.03 13.60
C PHE A 240 15.15 -2.71 14.94
N GLU A 241 15.62 -2.16 16.06
CA GLU A 241 15.30 -2.66 17.39
C GLU A 241 13.81 -2.48 17.71
N VAL A 242 13.14 -3.59 18.00
CA VAL A 242 11.75 -3.64 18.43
C VAL A 242 11.63 -4.45 19.72
N GLU A 243 10.91 -3.90 20.68
CA GLU A 243 10.64 -4.48 21.98
C GLU A 243 10.01 -5.88 21.83
N THR A 244 10.43 -6.84 22.64
CA THR A 244 10.05 -8.26 22.48
C THR A 244 8.54 -8.49 22.67
N ASP A 245 7.89 -7.68 23.50
CA ASP A 245 6.46 -7.69 23.80
C ASP A 245 5.64 -6.71 22.94
N ALA A 246 6.26 -6.08 21.93
CA ALA A 246 5.57 -5.15 21.03
C ALA A 246 4.36 -5.79 20.34
N ASP A 247 3.28 -5.01 20.23
CA ASP A 247 2.03 -5.43 19.62
C ASP A 247 2.13 -5.42 18.08
N MET A 248 2.26 -6.61 17.49
CA MET A 248 2.32 -6.80 16.04
C MET A 248 1.00 -6.51 15.32
N SER A 249 -0.11 -6.27 16.03
CA SER A 249 -1.33 -5.73 15.40
C SER A 249 -1.17 -4.26 15.00
N ASN A 250 -0.21 -3.55 15.59
CA ASN A 250 0.20 -2.23 15.16
C ASN A 250 1.21 -2.35 14.01
N TYR A 251 0.81 -1.87 12.83
CA TYR A 251 1.62 -1.96 11.61
C TYR A 251 2.98 -1.27 11.75
N LEU A 252 3.10 -0.22 12.59
CA LEU A 252 4.36 0.49 12.77
C LEU A 252 5.46 -0.42 13.33
N TYR A 253 5.10 -1.28 14.28
CA TYR A 253 6.01 -2.27 14.85
C TYR A 253 6.24 -3.43 13.89
N ALA A 254 5.17 -3.98 13.33
CA ALA A 254 5.26 -5.11 12.41
C ALA A 254 6.13 -4.82 11.18
N THR A 255 6.05 -3.61 10.63
CA THR A 255 6.88 -3.19 9.50
C THR A 255 8.36 -3.08 9.88
N VAL A 256 8.69 -2.60 11.09
CA VAL A 256 10.10 -2.53 11.52
C VAL A 256 10.67 -3.92 11.78
N VAL A 257 9.88 -4.86 12.33
CA VAL A 257 10.29 -6.28 12.42
C VAL A 257 10.51 -6.89 11.03
N ALA A 258 9.66 -6.59 10.06
CA ALA A 258 9.87 -7.02 8.68
C ALA A 258 11.17 -6.44 8.09
N MET A 259 11.48 -5.17 8.37
CA MET A 259 12.73 -4.53 7.95
C MET A 259 13.97 -5.16 8.63
N HIS A 260 13.88 -5.51 9.92
CA HIS A 260 14.95 -6.24 10.61
C HIS A 260 15.20 -7.61 9.94
N SER A 261 14.14 -8.33 9.56
CA SER A 261 14.29 -9.58 8.82
C SER A 261 14.99 -9.40 7.46
N SER A 262 14.72 -8.29 6.76
CA SER A 262 15.43 -7.96 5.51
C SER A 262 16.91 -7.65 5.76
N GLN A 263 17.22 -6.95 6.86
CA GLN A 263 18.61 -6.71 7.28
C GLN A 263 19.35 -8.02 7.59
N ALA A 264 18.70 -8.92 8.33
CA ALA A 264 19.23 -10.23 8.67
C ALA A 264 19.48 -11.08 7.41
N ILE A 265 18.54 -11.08 6.45
CA ILE A 265 18.70 -11.73 5.14
C ILE A 265 19.91 -11.18 4.39
N GLU A 266 20.12 -9.86 4.34
CA GLU A 266 21.30 -9.27 3.67
C GLU A 266 22.64 -9.58 4.35
N ARG A 267 22.60 -9.94 5.64
CA ARG A 267 23.75 -10.43 6.42
C ARG A 267 23.90 -11.95 6.38
N HIS A 268 23.00 -12.64 5.67
CA HIS A 268 22.87 -14.11 5.66
C HIS A 268 22.65 -14.71 7.06
N ASP A 269 22.14 -13.92 8.00
CA ASP A 269 21.67 -14.41 9.30
C ASP A 269 20.24 -14.94 9.14
N PHE A 270 20.13 -16.13 8.55
CA PHE A 270 18.84 -16.74 8.24
C PHE A 270 18.07 -17.16 9.49
N GLU A 271 18.75 -17.38 10.63
CA GLU A 271 18.08 -17.72 11.89
C GLU A 271 17.32 -16.50 12.43
N ALA A 272 17.99 -15.35 12.54
CA ALA A 272 17.34 -14.11 12.97
C ALA A 272 16.19 -13.71 12.03
N ALA A 273 16.40 -13.82 10.71
CA ALA A 273 15.34 -13.56 9.74
C ALA A 273 14.14 -14.50 9.91
N TYR A 274 14.38 -15.79 10.13
CA TYR A 274 13.32 -16.78 10.36
C TYR A 274 12.53 -16.45 11.64
N GLU A 275 13.20 -16.10 12.74
CA GLU A 275 12.55 -15.76 14.00
C GLU A 275 11.60 -14.55 13.86
N ASP A 276 12.06 -13.47 13.23
CA ASP A 276 11.23 -12.27 12.99
C ASP A 276 10.03 -12.56 12.11
N LEU A 277 10.25 -13.26 11.00
CA LEU A 277 9.18 -13.57 10.07
C LEU A 277 8.18 -14.55 10.68
N MET A 278 8.64 -15.49 11.52
CA MET A 278 7.75 -16.37 12.28
C MET A 278 6.98 -15.62 13.37
N ARG A 279 7.58 -14.60 13.99
CA ARG A 279 6.89 -13.70 14.92
C ARG A 279 5.74 -12.99 14.23
N LEU A 280 5.94 -12.50 13.01
CA LEU A 280 4.89 -11.89 12.17
C LEU A 280 3.83 -12.93 11.74
N HIS A 281 4.26 -14.08 11.22
CA HIS A 281 3.37 -15.17 10.78
C HIS A 281 2.41 -15.63 11.89
N ARG A 282 2.88 -15.66 13.15
CA ARG A 282 2.09 -16.11 14.32
C ARG A 282 1.30 -14.98 15.00
N ALA A 283 1.60 -13.73 14.69
CA ALA A 283 0.99 -12.58 15.35
C ALA A 283 -0.53 -12.56 15.17
N SER A 284 -1.27 -12.50 16.27
CA SER A 284 -2.72 -12.26 16.24
C SER A 284 -3.01 -10.80 15.90
N GLY A 285 -3.94 -10.55 14.98
CA GLY A 285 -4.35 -9.19 14.63
C GLY A 285 -3.44 -8.46 13.64
N LEU A 286 -2.33 -9.08 13.19
CA LEU A 286 -1.52 -8.56 12.09
C LEU A 286 -2.38 -8.43 10.82
N ILE A 287 -2.16 -7.31 10.11
CA ILE A 287 -2.79 -7.00 8.83
C ILE A 287 -2.51 -8.14 7.84
N GLU A 288 -3.55 -8.60 7.15
CA GLU A 288 -3.45 -9.75 6.23
C GLU A 288 -2.38 -9.53 5.16
N LEU A 289 -2.26 -8.30 4.63
CA LEU A 289 -1.21 -7.95 3.67
C LEU A 289 0.19 -8.23 4.23
N LEU A 290 0.50 -7.72 5.43
CA LEU A 290 1.81 -7.93 6.06
C LEU A 290 2.05 -9.41 6.40
N ARG A 291 0.99 -10.15 6.78
CA ARG A 291 1.10 -11.59 6.98
C ARG A 291 1.49 -12.30 5.68
N ARG A 292 0.84 -11.98 4.56
CA ARG A 292 1.18 -12.59 3.26
C ARG A 292 2.58 -12.26 2.78
N GLU A 293 3.03 -11.04 3.01
CA GLU A 293 4.43 -10.66 2.75
C GLU A 293 5.40 -11.48 3.61
N ALA A 294 5.15 -11.57 4.92
CA ALA A 294 5.99 -12.37 5.83
C ALA A 294 6.01 -13.86 5.45
N ASP A 295 4.85 -14.43 5.10
CA ASP A 295 4.72 -15.83 4.69
C ASP A 295 5.54 -16.14 3.42
N CYS A 296 5.58 -15.21 2.47
CA CYS A 296 6.40 -15.34 1.26
C CYS A 296 7.89 -15.20 1.57
N GLU A 297 8.28 -14.24 2.42
CA GLU A 297 9.68 -14.06 2.82
C GLU A 297 10.20 -15.24 3.64
N LEU A 298 9.36 -15.93 4.43
CA LEU A 298 9.74 -17.09 5.23
C LEU A 298 10.37 -18.23 4.44
N LEU A 299 10.03 -18.36 3.15
CA LEU A 299 10.49 -19.47 2.34
C LEU A 299 12.02 -19.52 2.24
N LEU A 300 12.66 -18.37 2.01
CA LEU A 300 14.11 -18.28 1.84
C LEU A 300 14.85 -18.78 3.10
N PRO A 301 14.68 -18.19 4.28
CA PRO A 301 15.38 -18.65 5.47
C PRO A 301 14.94 -20.07 5.87
N ALA A 302 13.68 -20.48 5.64
CA ALA A 302 13.26 -21.85 5.90
C ALA A 302 14.04 -22.89 5.06
N VAL A 303 14.32 -22.60 3.79
CA VAL A 303 15.14 -23.46 2.93
C VAL A 303 16.61 -23.42 3.36
N MET A 304 17.17 -22.23 3.64
CA MET A 304 18.57 -22.08 4.06
C MET A 304 18.85 -22.77 5.40
N LEU A 305 17.88 -22.78 6.32
CA LEU A 305 17.96 -23.48 7.60
C LEU A 305 17.58 -24.97 7.52
N ARG A 306 17.26 -25.48 6.33
CA ARG A 306 16.87 -26.88 6.09
C ARG A 306 15.69 -27.31 6.97
N ARG A 307 14.69 -26.43 7.07
CA ARG A 307 13.43 -26.75 7.77
C ARG A 307 12.73 -27.94 7.08
N PRO A 308 11.95 -28.74 7.82
CA PRO A 308 11.30 -29.92 7.25
C PRO A 308 10.43 -29.60 6.03
N ARG A 309 10.38 -30.53 5.07
CA ARG A 309 9.61 -30.37 3.81
C ARG A 309 8.18 -29.92 4.00
N TRP A 310 7.47 -30.54 4.94
CA TRP A 310 6.07 -30.22 5.23
C TRP A 310 5.88 -28.77 5.69
N GLU A 311 6.89 -28.18 6.33
CA GLU A 311 6.85 -26.79 6.81
C GLU A 311 7.01 -25.84 5.62
N VAL A 312 8.00 -26.10 4.77
CA VAL A 312 8.34 -25.32 3.57
C VAL A 312 7.20 -25.37 2.54
N GLU A 313 6.66 -26.56 2.24
CA GLU A 313 5.57 -26.71 1.28
C GLU A 313 4.27 -26.05 1.77
N ARG A 314 4.04 -26.03 3.08
CA ARG A 314 2.86 -25.37 3.66
C ARG A 314 2.89 -23.86 3.43
N LEU A 315 4.05 -23.22 3.54
CA LEU A 315 4.19 -21.77 3.31
C LEU A 315 3.77 -21.37 1.89
N MET A 316 4.07 -22.21 0.91
CA MET A 316 3.73 -21.98 -0.50
C MET A 316 2.45 -22.70 -0.96
N SER A 317 1.68 -23.30 -0.05
CA SER A 317 0.47 -24.05 -0.42
C SER A 317 -0.71 -23.13 -0.79
N GLY A 318 -1.45 -23.51 -1.84
CA GLY A 318 -2.72 -22.85 -2.23
C GLY A 318 -2.58 -21.37 -2.54
N GLU A 319 -3.07 -20.53 -1.64
CA GLU A 319 -3.10 -19.07 -1.78
C GLU A 319 -1.71 -18.42 -1.73
N GLY A 320 -0.73 -19.03 -1.03
CA GLY A 320 0.64 -18.48 -0.91
C GLY A 320 1.37 -18.43 -2.25
N GLU A 321 1.39 -19.53 -3.00
CA GLU A 321 1.96 -19.57 -4.35
C GLU A 321 1.22 -18.63 -5.31
N GLN A 322 -0.12 -18.56 -5.23
CA GLN A 322 -0.91 -17.64 -6.06
C GLN A 322 -0.53 -16.18 -5.78
N TYR A 323 -0.37 -15.81 -4.52
CA TYR A 323 0.09 -14.50 -4.10
C TYR A 323 1.49 -14.20 -4.66
N ALA A 324 2.47 -15.06 -4.40
CA ALA A 324 3.84 -14.86 -4.87
C ALA A 324 3.91 -14.67 -6.40
N ARG A 325 3.18 -15.49 -7.17
CA ARG A 325 3.11 -15.36 -8.65
C ARG A 325 2.43 -14.07 -9.10
N LEU A 326 1.34 -13.67 -8.44
CA LEU A 326 0.63 -12.44 -8.78
C LEU A 326 1.50 -11.19 -8.53
N TYR A 327 2.33 -11.18 -7.50
CA TYR A 327 3.16 -10.01 -7.17
C TYR A 327 4.58 -10.05 -7.75
N ALA A 328 5.06 -11.20 -8.23
CA ALA A 328 6.35 -11.31 -8.93
C ALA A 328 6.45 -10.44 -10.20
N GLN A 329 5.34 -9.99 -10.77
CA GLN A 329 5.34 -8.98 -11.85
C GLN A 329 5.70 -7.56 -11.38
N TYR A 330 5.61 -7.28 -10.08
CA TYR A 330 5.84 -5.95 -9.50
C TYR A 330 6.91 -5.90 -8.43
N MET A 331 7.25 -7.03 -7.78
CA MET A 331 8.21 -7.10 -6.67
C MET A 331 9.34 -8.08 -6.97
N LEU A 332 10.59 -7.66 -6.74
CA LEU A 332 11.76 -8.50 -6.98
C LEU A 332 11.89 -9.59 -5.92
N SER A 333 11.59 -9.28 -4.66
CA SER A 333 11.63 -10.26 -3.56
C SER A 333 10.75 -11.48 -3.85
N ARG A 334 9.57 -11.29 -4.44
CA ARG A 334 8.67 -12.39 -4.83
C ARG A 334 9.25 -13.26 -5.96
N ARG A 335 10.10 -12.71 -6.82
CA ARG A 335 10.86 -13.52 -7.80
C ARG A 335 11.95 -14.34 -7.14
N VAL A 336 12.64 -13.79 -6.13
CA VAL A 336 13.59 -14.56 -5.31
C VAL A 336 12.87 -15.71 -4.60
N THR A 337 11.72 -15.45 -3.97
CA THR A 337 10.85 -16.47 -3.36
C THR A 337 10.51 -17.58 -4.36
N LEU A 338 10.06 -17.23 -5.57
CA LEU A 338 9.70 -18.22 -6.59
C LEU A 338 10.92 -18.99 -7.12
N TYR A 339 12.07 -18.34 -7.28
CA TYR A 339 13.30 -19.02 -7.66
C TYR A 339 13.68 -20.09 -6.62
N VAL A 340 13.69 -19.73 -5.33
CA VAL A 340 13.97 -20.66 -4.22
C VAL A 340 12.99 -21.82 -4.24
N PHE A 341 11.70 -21.52 -4.43
CA PHE A 341 10.64 -22.53 -4.46
C PHE A 341 10.82 -23.53 -5.60
N GLU A 342 11.00 -23.03 -6.83
CA GLU A 342 11.14 -23.89 -8.01
C GLU A 342 12.42 -24.72 -7.94
N ARG A 343 13.54 -24.14 -7.49
CA ARG A 343 14.83 -24.83 -7.41
C ARG A 343 14.89 -25.84 -6.27
N PHE A 344 14.70 -25.40 -5.03
CA PHE A 344 15.03 -26.22 -3.86
C PHE A 344 13.86 -27.07 -3.37
N VAL A 345 12.62 -26.72 -3.71
CA VAL A 345 11.42 -27.45 -3.27
C VAL A 345 10.85 -28.31 -4.39
N LYS A 346 10.57 -27.70 -5.56
CA LYS A 346 10.03 -28.44 -6.72
C LYS A 346 11.07 -29.15 -7.56
N ARG A 347 12.37 -28.81 -7.40
CA ARG A 347 13.48 -29.35 -8.20
C ARG A 347 13.27 -29.15 -9.70
N ASN A 348 12.71 -28.01 -10.08
CA ASN A 348 12.44 -27.63 -11.45
C ASN A 348 13.47 -26.58 -11.92
N ALA A 349 14.59 -27.07 -12.45
CA ALA A 349 15.69 -26.22 -12.91
C ALA A 349 15.27 -25.26 -14.04
N GLU A 350 14.37 -25.68 -14.94
CA GLU A 350 13.89 -24.84 -16.04
C GLU A 350 13.05 -23.67 -15.52
N ALA A 351 12.10 -23.94 -14.61
CA ALA A 351 11.29 -22.90 -14.00
C ALA A 351 12.14 -21.94 -13.14
N ALA A 352 13.11 -22.46 -12.37
CA ALA A 352 14.03 -21.64 -11.62
C ALA A 352 14.86 -20.72 -12.53
N ALA A 353 15.42 -21.24 -13.63
CA ALA A 353 16.17 -20.44 -14.59
C ALA A 353 15.31 -19.33 -15.23
N LYS A 354 14.02 -19.61 -15.48
CA LYS A 354 13.07 -18.61 -15.97
C LYS A 354 12.87 -17.48 -14.96
N GLU A 355 12.71 -17.78 -13.67
CA GLU A 355 12.55 -16.75 -12.63
C GLU A 355 13.83 -15.93 -12.45
N ALA A 356 15.02 -16.57 -12.49
CA ALA A 356 16.31 -15.88 -12.43
C ALA A 356 16.50 -14.89 -13.59
N SER A 357 16.16 -15.30 -14.82
CA SER A 357 16.21 -14.43 -16.01
C SER A 357 15.23 -13.25 -15.89
N ALA A 358 14.00 -13.53 -15.45
CA ALA A 358 12.99 -12.50 -15.26
C ALA A 358 13.36 -11.49 -14.16
N LEU A 359 13.98 -11.96 -13.07
CA LEU A 359 14.51 -11.12 -11.99
C LEU A 359 15.58 -10.17 -12.52
N ARG A 360 16.60 -10.67 -13.23
CA ARG A 360 17.67 -9.84 -13.81
C ARG A 360 17.13 -8.78 -14.76
N LYS A 361 16.20 -9.16 -15.63
CA LYS A 361 15.54 -8.22 -16.56
C LYS A 361 14.78 -7.11 -15.83
N MET A 362 14.08 -7.48 -14.76
CA MET A 362 13.28 -6.54 -13.97
C MET A 362 14.17 -5.60 -13.15
N ALA A 363 15.22 -6.13 -12.52
CA ALA A 363 16.17 -5.39 -11.70
C ALA A 363 16.84 -4.23 -12.46
N ALA A 364 17.14 -4.43 -13.75
CA ALA A 364 17.82 -3.43 -14.59
C ALA A 364 17.13 -2.05 -14.64
N ASN A 365 15.80 -2.00 -14.52
CA ASN A 365 15.02 -0.75 -14.54
C ASN A 365 14.13 -0.60 -13.31
N TYR A 366 14.46 -1.31 -12.22
CA TYR A 366 13.59 -1.35 -11.06
C TYR A 366 13.67 -0.03 -10.26
N PRO A 367 12.54 0.50 -9.72
CA PRO A 367 12.52 1.81 -9.07
C PRO A 367 13.37 1.92 -7.80
N SER A 368 13.46 0.87 -6.99
CA SER A 368 14.30 0.82 -5.79
C SER A 368 15.66 0.21 -6.11
N VAL A 369 16.73 1.00 -6.03
CA VAL A 369 18.08 0.52 -6.38
C VAL A 369 18.58 -0.51 -5.36
N GLY A 370 18.30 -0.30 -4.07
CA GLY A 370 18.69 -1.22 -3.00
C GLY A 370 17.98 -2.56 -3.15
N GLU A 371 16.69 -2.56 -3.49
CA GLU A 371 15.95 -3.82 -3.72
C GLU A 371 16.47 -4.58 -4.93
N ALA A 372 16.78 -3.87 -6.01
CA ALA A 372 17.41 -4.46 -7.19
C ALA A 372 18.74 -5.12 -6.84
N ARG A 373 19.59 -4.41 -6.10
CA ARG A 373 20.90 -4.89 -5.69
C ARG A 373 20.79 -6.08 -4.73
N SER A 374 20.01 -5.97 -3.65
CA SER A 374 19.80 -7.02 -2.67
C SER A 374 19.25 -8.30 -3.30
N SER A 375 18.29 -8.18 -4.22
CA SER A 375 17.72 -9.32 -4.94
C SER A 375 18.72 -9.99 -5.89
N LEU A 376 19.59 -9.22 -6.53
CA LEU A 376 20.66 -9.74 -7.41
C LEU A 376 21.77 -10.42 -6.60
N GLU A 377 22.25 -9.79 -5.52
CA GLU A 377 23.25 -10.38 -4.61
C GLU A 377 22.72 -11.70 -4.02
N MET A 378 21.46 -11.74 -3.60
CA MET A 378 20.82 -12.96 -3.09
C MET A 378 20.69 -14.03 -4.18
N LEU A 379 20.31 -13.66 -5.41
CA LEU A 379 20.24 -14.62 -6.53
C LEU A 379 21.61 -15.24 -6.82
N GLU A 380 22.67 -14.42 -6.86
CA GLU A 380 24.05 -14.88 -7.06
C GLU A 380 24.50 -15.82 -5.95
N TYR A 381 24.21 -15.48 -4.69
CA TYR A 381 24.47 -16.35 -3.55
C TYR A 381 23.78 -17.71 -3.72
N LEU A 382 22.48 -17.70 -4.06
CA LEU A 382 21.69 -18.93 -4.23
C LEU A 382 22.20 -19.77 -5.41
N GLU A 383 22.55 -19.15 -6.55
CA GLU A 383 23.13 -19.83 -7.72
C GLU A 383 24.44 -20.56 -7.40
N GLY A 384 25.22 -20.06 -6.44
CA GLY A 384 26.44 -20.70 -5.96
C GLY A 384 26.24 -21.91 -5.03
N LEU A 385 25.02 -22.14 -4.53
CA LEU A 385 24.73 -23.26 -3.63
C LEU A 385 24.64 -24.60 -4.37
N ASN A 386 25.01 -25.68 -3.70
CA ASN A 386 24.81 -27.05 -4.19
C ASN A 386 23.40 -27.54 -3.86
N ASP A 387 22.73 -28.15 -4.83
CA ASP A 387 21.38 -28.69 -4.65
C ASP A 387 21.36 -29.82 -3.62
N GLU A 388 22.43 -30.63 -3.48
CA GLU A 388 22.47 -31.74 -2.52
C GLU A 388 22.39 -31.28 -1.06
N ASP A 389 22.86 -30.07 -0.76
CA ASP A 389 22.93 -29.54 0.61
C ASP A 389 21.62 -28.87 1.05
N TYR A 390 20.84 -28.36 0.10
CA TYR A 390 19.68 -27.48 0.36
C TYR A 390 18.38 -27.94 -0.29
N ALA A 391 18.41 -28.92 -1.21
CA ALA A 391 17.19 -29.45 -1.78
C ALA A 391 16.39 -30.18 -0.71
N ILE A 392 15.16 -29.73 -0.53
CA ILE A 392 14.22 -30.29 0.42
C ILE A 392 13.80 -31.69 -0.10
N ASN A 393 14.15 -32.74 0.65
CA ASN A 393 13.78 -34.14 0.35
C ASN A 393 12.36 -34.45 0.79
#